data_AF-A0A432HPA9-F1
#
_entry.id   AF-A0A432HPA9-F1
#
_cell.length_a   1.000
_cell.length_b   1.000
_cell.length_c   1.000
_cell.angle_alpha   90.00
_cell.angle_beta   90.00
_cell.angle_gamma   90.00
#
_symmetry.space_group_name_H-M   'P 1'
#
loop_
_entity.id
_entity.type
_entity.pdbx_description
1 polymer ?
#
loop_
_entity_poly.entity_id
_entity_poly.type
_entity_poly.pdbx_seq_one_letter_code
_entity_poly.pdbx_strand_id
1 'polypeptide(L)'
;MKPLTTSEKEKILSRLFWDVEKRHINMDELLDEKLRTIEDIESRQFFSRLLMSCDWYTLLKLIPAEKLKLILNNAIINSLFPKSLKDKYTYVRNVLSRHPISASR
;
A
#
# COMPACT_ATOMS: atom_id res chain seq x y z
N MET A 1 -1.60 13.51 -11.25
CA MET A 1 -0.36 12.71 -11.28
C MET A 1 -0.48 11.65 -12.35
N LYS A 2 0.57 11.35 -13.11
CA LYS A 2 0.54 10.24 -14.09
C LYS A 2 0.58 8.90 -13.33
N PRO A 3 -0.35 7.97 -13.61
CA PRO A 3 -0.33 6.63 -13.02
C PRO A 3 0.90 5.85 -13.48
N LEU A 4 1.38 4.91 -12.65
CA LEU A 4 2.45 3.98 -13.05
C LEU A 4 1.92 3.00 -14.09
N THR A 5 2.74 2.74 -15.10
CA THR A 5 2.52 1.64 -16.04
C THR A 5 2.68 0.30 -15.34
N THR A 6 2.09 -0.77 -15.90
CA THR A 6 2.22 -2.14 -15.36
C THR A 6 3.68 -2.54 -15.15
N SER A 7 4.55 -2.25 -16.13
CA SER A 7 5.99 -2.55 -16.04
C SER A 7 6.70 -1.79 -14.91
N GLU A 8 6.30 -0.54 -14.63
CA GLU A 8 6.87 0.21 -13.51
C GLU A 8 6.43 -0.34 -12.16
N LYS A 9 5.14 -0.71 -12.02
CA LYS A 9 4.63 -1.39 -10.82
C LYS A 9 5.37 -2.71 -10.58
N GLU A 10 5.51 -3.51 -11.62
CA GLU A 10 6.26 -4.78 -11.60
C GLU A 10 7.69 -4.60 -11.16
N LYS A 11 8.41 -3.57 -11.64
CA LYS A 11 9.78 -3.30 -11.21
C LYS A 11 9.87 -3.00 -9.72
N ILE A 12 8.99 -2.12 -9.21
CA ILE A 12 8.97 -1.75 -7.79
C ILE A 12 8.69 -3.00 -6.94
N LEU A 13 7.62 -3.71 -7.27
CA LEU A 13 7.17 -4.86 -6.47
C LEU A 13 8.13 -6.05 -6.61
N SER A 14 8.74 -6.23 -7.78
CA SER A 14 9.76 -7.25 -7.99
C SER A 14 10.99 -7.05 -7.13
N ARG A 15 11.44 -5.79 -7.02
CA ARG A 15 12.54 -5.41 -6.14
C ARG A 15 12.16 -5.54 -4.67
N LEU A 16 10.94 -5.15 -4.30
CA LEU A 16 10.50 -5.20 -2.91
C LEU A 16 10.32 -6.62 -2.42
N PHE A 17 9.76 -7.52 -3.23
CA PHE A 17 9.42 -8.90 -2.85
C PHE A 17 10.29 -9.91 -3.59
N TRP A 18 11.59 -9.64 -3.73
CA TRP A 18 12.53 -10.51 -4.43
C TRP A 18 12.68 -11.89 -3.77
N ASP A 19 12.47 -11.92 -2.45
CA ASP A 19 12.53 -13.08 -1.54
C ASP A 19 11.23 -13.89 -1.51
N VAL A 20 10.16 -13.40 -2.13
CA VAL A 20 8.89 -14.12 -2.26
C VAL A 20 8.93 -14.91 -3.56
N GLU A 21 8.59 -16.20 -3.51
CA GLU A 21 8.54 -17.06 -4.69
C GLU A 21 7.50 -16.52 -5.69
N LYS A 22 7.97 -15.80 -6.70
CA LYS A 22 7.10 -15.20 -7.71
C LYS A 22 6.78 -16.23 -8.77
N ARG A 23 5.61 -16.86 -8.67
CA ARG A 23 4.93 -17.33 -9.89
C ARG A 23 4.44 -16.09 -10.63
N HIS A 24 4.32 -16.19 -11.96
CA HIS A 24 3.93 -15.12 -12.89
C HIS A 24 2.62 -14.42 -12.53
N ILE A 25 2.63 -13.61 -11.48
CA ILE A 25 1.44 -12.98 -10.91
C ILE A 25 1.42 -11.55 -11.43
N ASN A 26 0.33 -11.22 -12.10
CA ASN A 26 -0.02 -9.85 -12.43
C ASN A 26 -0.08 -9.03 -11.14
N MET A 27 0.69 -7.95 -11.06
CA MET A 27 0.81 -7.20 -9.81
C MET A 27 -0.49 -6.53 -9.37
N ASP A 28 -1.35 -6.14 -10.32
CA ASP A 28 -2.65 -5.58 -9.98
C ASP A 28 -3.57 -6.66 -9.39
N GLU A 29 -3.47 -7.90 -9.88
CA GLU A 29 -4.17 -9.06 -9.30
C GLU A 29 -3.65 -9.38 -7.89
N LEU A 30 -2.33 -9.35 -7.67
CA LEU A 30 -1.77 -9.55 -6.33
C LEU A 30 -2.24 -8.48 -5.34
N LEU A 31 -2.21 -7.21 -5.76
CA LEU A 31 -2.66 -6.10 -4.92
C LEU A 31 -4.14 -6.28 -4.54
N ASP A 32 -4.98 -6.65 -5.51
CA ASP A 32 -6.40 -6.88 -5.27
C ASP A 32 -6.65 -8.12 -4.40
N GLU A 33 -5.90 -9.19 -4.60
CA GLU A 33 -5.94 -10.38 -3.74
C GLU A 33 -5.59 -10.02 -2.29
N LYS A 34 -4.45 -9.37 -2.06
CA LYS A 34 -4.00 -8.98 -0.73
C LYS A 34 -4.95 -7.96 -0.07
N LEU A 35 -5.61 -7.10 -0.86
CA LEU A 35 -6.66 -6.21 -0.35
C LEU A 35 -7.91 -6.97 0.10
N ARG A 36 -8.31 -8.04 -0.61
CA ARG A 36 -9.46 -8.87 -0.21
C ARG A 36 -9.17 -9.67 1.05
N THR A 37 -7.92 -10.08 1.25
CA THR A 37 -7.46 -10.86 2.41
C THR A 37 -6.72 -10.00 3.43
N ILE A 38 -7.06 -8.71 3.55
CA ILE A 38 -6.29 -7.74 4.35
C ILE A 38 -6.23 -8.07 5.86
N GLU A 39 -7.14 -8.90 6.36
CA GLU A 39 -7.12 -9.37 7.75
C GLU A 39 -6.06 -10.46 7.98
N ASP A 40 -5.63 -11.15 6.93
CA ASP A 40 -4.62 -12.20 6.99
C ASP A 40 -3.25 -11.63 7.36
N ILE A 41 -2.47 -12.43 8.08
CA ILE A 41 -1.15 -12.02 8.55
C ILE A 41 -0.22 -11.71 7.37
N GLU A 42 -0.26 -12.53 6.33
CA GLU A 42 0.57 -12.35 5.13
C GLU A 42 0.24 -11.04 4.40
N SER A 43 -1.05 -10.73 4.24
CA SER A 43 -1.49 -9.49 3.59
C SER A 43 -1.12 -8.25 4.41
N ARG A 44 -1.23 -8.33 5.75
CA ARG A 44 -0.76 -7.26 6.64
C ARG A 44 0.75 -7.05 6.55
N GLN A 45 1.53 -8.14 6.48
CA GLN A 45 2.98 -8.06 6.29
C GLN A 45 3.35 -7.46 4.93
N PHE A 46 2.64 -7.87 3.88
CA PHE A 46 2.79 -7.33 2.53
C PHE A 46 2.59 -5.80 2.52
N PHE A 47 1.48 -5.31 3.07
CA PHE A 47 1.21 -3.87 3.12
C PHE A 47 2.14 -3.12 4.07
N SER A 48 2.52 -3.72 5.21
CA SER A 48 3.51 -3.11 6.11
C SER A 48 4.83 -2.88 5.37
N ARG A 49 5.30 -3.87 4.60
CA ARG A 49 6.52 -3.75 3.80
C ARG A 49 6.42 -2.65 2.75
N LEU A 50 5.28 -2.53 2.08
CA LEU A 50 5.01 -1.42 1.14
C LEU A 50 5.09 -0.07 1.84
N LEU A 51 4.40 0.12 2.97
CA LEU A 51 4.38 1.38 3.71
C LEU A 51 5.77 1.77 4.25
N MET A 52 6.59 0.79 4.61
CA MET A 52 7.97 1.00 5.08
C MET A 52 8.95 1.30 3.96
N SER A 53 8.74 0.74 2.77
CA SER A 53 9.74 0.76 1.69
C SER A 53 9.47 1.80 0.61
N CYS A 54 8.21 2.23 0.46
CA CYS A 54 7.82 3.23 -0.52
C CYS A 54 7.56 4.59 0.13
N ASP A 55 7.95 5.66 -0.56
CA ASP A 55 7.50 6.99 -0.22
C ASP A 55 5.99 7.18 -0.53
N TRP A 56 5.40 8.23 0.04
CA TRP A 56 3.95 8.47 -0.06
C TRP A 56 3.48 8.68 -1.50
N TYR A 57 4.28 9.33 -2.35
CA TYR A 57 3.92 9.57 -3.74
C TYR A 57 3.97 8.29 -4.56
N THR A 58 4.95 7.42 -4.29
CA THR A 58 5.00 6.08 -4.89
C THR A 58 3.77 5.25 -4.49
N LEU A 59 3.38 5.29 -3.21
CA LEU A 59 2.18 4.59 -2.73
C LEU A 59 0.89 5.08 -3.43
N LEU A 60 0.72 6.39 -3.58
CA LEU A 60 -0.44 6.97 -4.29
C LEU A 60 -0.50 6.59 -5.78
N LYS A 61 0.64 6.31 -6.41
CA LYS A 61 0.69 5.85 -7.80
C LYS A 61 0.47 4.35 -7.94
N LEU A 62 0.80 3.57 -6.89
CA LEU A 62 0.62 2.13 -6.85
C LEU A 62 -0.82 1.74 -6.48
N ILE A 63 -1.38 2.43 -5.49
CA ILE A 63 -2.64 2.06 -4.87
C ILE A 63 -3.55 3.31 -4.85
N PRO A 64 -4.79 3.20 -5.38
CA PRO A 64 -5.77 4.27 -5.29
C PRO A 64 -6.00 4.71 -3.84
N ALA A 65 -6.23 6.01 -3.64
CA ALA A 65 -6.33 6.60 -2.31
C ALA A 65 -7.50 6.03 -1.48
N GLU A 66 -8.56 5.56 -2.14
CA GLU A 66 -9.68 4.86 -1.53
C GLU A 66 -9.25 3.52 -0.93
N LYS A 67 -8.44 2.76 -1.67
CA LYS A 67 -7.86 1.48 -1.22
C LYS A 67 -6.80 1.70 -0.14
N LEU A 68 -6.05 2.79 -0.19
CA LEU A 68 -5.10 3.16 0.87
C LEU A 68 -5.79 3.37 2.23
N LYS A 69 -7.04 3.85 2.28
CA LYS A 69 -7.78 3.96 3.55
C LYS A 69 -7.99 2.59 4.22
N LEU A 70 -8.19 1.53 3.44
CA LEU A 70 -8.34 0.16 3.95
C LEU A 70 -7.01 -0.36 4.51
N ILE A 71 -5.90 -0.04 3.83
CA ILE A 71 -4.54 -0.41 4.23
C ILE A 71 -4.10 0.30 5.49
N LEU A 72 -4.47 1.57 5.67
CA LEU A 72 -4.14 2.38 6.83
C LEU A 72 -5.01 2.04 8.05
N ASN A 73 -5.28 0.75 8.30
CA ASN A 73 -5.98 0.29 9.49
C ASN A 73 -5.03 0.15 10.70
N ASN A 74 -5.61 -0.03 11.90
CA ASN A 74 -4.81 -0.14 13.13
C ASN A 74 -3.87 -1.35 13.11
N ALA A 75 -4.29 -2.49 12.53
CA ALA A 75 -3.47 -3.71 12.54
C ALA A 75 -2.17 -3.51 11.75
N ILE A 76 -2.23 -2.81 10.61
CA ILE A 76 -1.06 -2.52 9.77
C ILE A 76 -0.26 -1.33 10.31
N ILE A 77 -0.92 -0.24 10.75
CA ILE A 77 -0.20 0.92 11.30
C ILE A 77 0.59 0.54 12.56
N ASN A 78 0.04 -0.35 13.40
CA ASN A 78 0.71 -0.78 14.62
C ASN A 78 1.92 -1.70 14.38
N SER A 79 2.03 -2.34 13.22
CA SER A 79 3.21 -3.14 12.85
C SER A 79 4.35 -2.31 12.24
N LEU A 80 4.14 -1.00 11.99
CA LEU A 80 5.16 -0.15 11.39
C LEU A 80 6.25 0.25 12.38
N PHE A 81 7.49 0.20 11.92
CA PHE A 81 8.67 0.69 12.61
C PHE A 81 9.53 1.52 11.63
N PRO A 82 10.18 2.61 12.07
CA PRO A 82 10.20 3.19 13.42
C PRO A 82 8.90 3.94 13.80
N LYS A 83 8.79 4.37 15.07
CA LYS A 83 7.61 5.10 15.59
C LYS A 83 7.25 6.32 14.75
N SER A 84 8.23 7.04 14.20
CA SER A 84 7.99 8.19 13.31
C SER A 84 7.18 7.81 12.06
N LEU A 85 7.38 6.61 11.52
CA LEU A 85 6.63 6.10 10.39
C LEU A 85 5.18 5.80 10.78
N LYS A 86 4.98 5.20 11.95
CA LYS A 86 3.66 4.97 12.53
C LYS A 86 2.90 6.29 12.74
N ASP A 87 3.56 7.30 13.30
CA ASP A 87 2.97 8.62 13.54
C ASP A 87 2.58 9.30 12.22
N LYS A 88 3.46 9.23 11.21
CA LYS A 88 3.19 9.72 9.85
C LYS A 88 1.92 9.09 9.26
N TYR A 89 1.82 7.77 9.26
CA TYR A 89 0.67 7.10 8.63
C TYR A 89 -0.62 7.21 9.45
N THR A 90 -0.51 7.37 10.78
CA THR A 90 -1.65 7.74 11.62
C THR A 90 -2.19 9.11 11.22
N TYR A 91 -1.32 10.10 11.01
CA TYR A 91 -1.71 11.42 10.52
C TYR A 91 -2.36 11.35 9.13
N VAL A 92 -1.70 10.66 8.18
CA VAL A 92 -2.22 10.49 6.81
C VAL A 92 -3.62 9.88 6.80
N ARG A 93 -3.85 8.83 7.60
CA ARG A 93 -5.19 8.24 7.77
C ARG A 93 -6.21 9.27 8.21
N ASN A 94 -5.90 10.05 9.25
CA ASN A 94 -6.81 11.07 9.78
C ASN A 94 -7.15 12.14 8.73
N VAL A 95 -6.18 12.55 7.90
CA VAL A 95 -6.40 13.48 6.78
C VAL A 95 -7.33 12.86 5.74
N LEU A 96 -7.05 11.63 5.33
CA LEU A 96 -7.87 10.90 4.34
C LEU A 96 -9.30 10.62 4.83
N SER A 97 -9.52 10.45 6.13
CA SER A 97 -10.85 10.29 6.71
C SER A 97 -11.65 11.59 6.78
N ARG A 98 -10.98 12.74 6.95
CA ARG A 98 -11.63 14.06 7.08
C ARG A 98 -12.04 14.67 5.74
N HIS A 99 -11.29 14.37 4.69
CA HIS A 99 -11.64 14.77 3.33
C HIS A 99 -12.19 13.55 2.58
N PRO A 100 -13.53 13.43 2.38
CA PRO A 100 -14.01 12.59 1.30
C PRO A 100 -13.31 13.11 0.05
N ILE A 101 -12.58 12.23 -0.63
CA ILE A 101 -11.89 12.58 -1.86
C ILE A 101 -13.00 12.99 -2.81
N SER A 102 -13.15 14.29 -3.04
CA SER A 102 -13.95 14.78 -4.13
C SER A 102 -13.27 14.20 -5.36
N ALA A 103 -13.86 13.16 -5.92
CA ALA A 103 -13.49 12.63 -7.22
C ALA A 103 -13.69 13.78 -8.21
N SER A 104 -12.65 14.61 -8.38
CA SER A 104 -12.59 15.57 -9.44
C SER A 104 -12.57 14.78 -10.74
N ARG A 105 -13.70 14.91 -11.45
CA ARG A 105 -14.01 14.37 -12.77
C ARG A 105 -12.87 14.55 -13.77
#